data_AF-A0A7U6Y4U5-F1
#
_entry.id   AF-A0A7U6Y4U5-F1
#
_cell.length_a   1.000
_cell.length_b   1.000
_cell.length_c   1.000
_cell.angle_alpha   90.00
_cell.angle_beta   90.00
_cell.angle_gamma   90.00
#
_symmetry.space_group_name_H-M   'P 1'
#
loop_
_entity.id
_entity.type
_entity.pdbx_description
1 polymer ?
#
loop_
_entity_poly.entity_id
_entity_poly.type
_entity_poly.pdbx_seq_one_letter_code
_entity_poly.pdbx_strand_id
1 'polypeptide(L)'
;MIDMSDDLYRQALRDFKANRTHLAVEGFAKLRRIAPDYPGLDVAYAKALRRDARFEEVLAAFDTLRGDAVELGFEKAMCLLALGDAQESLAAFDWVLERRPNMAVAWYHSHAPALALLGMGEALPRLERALACTGPVNGNYAALLAAYRWLQGEAALAKSLARKGRHRVLIDGLKAIEPQLKQDHALFALAPQLLEHAMNEARTAGLVLEFGVRRGTSLRHLAAFAKQDVHGFDSFEGLPEAWGSAGPGLLSTASQLPVVPANAHLHPGWFEKTLPPFLSAHPGHVRFLNIDSDLYASARTVLFALAPRLVEGSVVVFDELIGNPSWKEDEFKALAEFKAAFDVQYEIFALSPATKQVALKILHAPRLAKSQ
;
A
#
# COMPACT_ATOMS: atom_id res chain seq x y z
N MET A 1 -10.30 -39.59 6.31
CA MET A 1 -10.72 -38.24 5.87
C MET A 1 -10.44 -37.16 6.92
N ILE A 2 -10.70 -37.40 8.21
CA ILE A 2 -10.44 -36.42 9.29
C ILE A 2 -8.95 -36.05 9.37
N ASP A 3 -8.06 -37.05 9.38
CA ASP A 3 -6.60 -36.86 9.44
C ASP A 3 -6.05 -35.99 8.29
N MET A 4 -6.49 -36.27 7.06
CA MET A 4 -6.12 -35.51 5.86
C MET A 4 -6.65 -34.06 5.87
N SER A 5 -7.82 -33.81 6.46
CA SER A 5 -8.43 -32.47 6.51
C SER A 5 -7.70 -31.59 7.53
N ASP A 6 -7.35 -32.16 8.69
CA ASP A 6 -6.57 -31.49 9.72
C ASP A 6 -5.16 -31.14 9.25
N ASP A 7 -4.50 -32.07 8.56
CA ASP A 7 -3.17 -31.82 8.01
C ASP A 7 -3.18 -30.71 6.96
N LEU A 8 -4.18 -30.68 6.10
CA LEU A 8 -4.34 -29.63 5.10
C LEU A 8 -4.60 -28.26 5.76
N TYR A 9 -5.45 -28.21 6.77
CA TYR A 9 -5.71 -26.98 7.52
C TYR A 9 -4.45 -26.47 8.23
N ARG A 10 -3.71 -27.36 8.92
CA ARG A 10 -2.45 -27.02 9.59
C ARG A 10 -1.40 -26.55 8.59
N GLN A 11 -1.29 -27.18 7.43
CA GLN A 11 -0.37 -26.77 6.38
C GLN A 11 -0.72 -25.36 5.87
N ALA A 12 -1.97 -25.11 5.50
CA ALA A 12 -2.41 -23.80 5.03
C ALA A 12 -2.19 -22.70 6.09
N LEU A 13 -2.42 -23.00 7.37
CA LEU A 13 -2.10 -22.09 8.48
C LEU A 13 -0.59 -21.84 8.64
N ARG A 14 0.27 -22.84 8.41
CA ARG A 14 1.72 -22.65 8.41
C ARG A 14 2.15 -21.71 7.29
N ASP A 15 1.60 -21.90 6.10
CA ASP A 15 1.88 -21.04 4.94
C ASP A 15 1.39 -19.61 5.18
N PHE A 16 0.19 -19.45 5.76
CA PHE A 16 -0.35 -18.15 6.13
C PHE A 16 0.56 -17.41 7.14
N LYS A 17 1.00 -18.10 8.20
CA LYS A 17 1.91 -17.53 9.21
C LYS A 17 3.29 -17.19 8.65
N ALA A 18 3.72 -17.91 7.61
CA ALA A 18 4.98 -17.65 6.92
C ALA A 18 4.87 -16.57 5.81
N ASN A 19 3.74 -15.86 5.71
CA ASN A 19 3.41 -14.92 4.62
C ASN A 19 3.48 -15.54 3.20
N ARG A 20 3.38 -16.88 3.07
CA ARG A 20 3.18 -17.56 1.78
C ARG A 20 1.69 -17.56 1.46
N THR A 21 1.15 -16.37 1.22
CA THR A 21 -0.30 -16.12 1.15
C THR A 21 -0.97 -16.85 0.00
N HIS A 22 -0.34 -16.91 -1.17
CA HIS A 22 -0.89 -17.65 -2.31
C HIS A 22 -1.02 -19.14 -2.00
N LEU A 23 -0.02 -19.77 -1.38
CA LEU A 23 -0.07 -21.17 -0.95
C LEU A 23 -1.14 -21.40 0.14
N ALA A 24 -1.28 -20.47 1.08
CA ALA A 24 -2.33 -20.53 2.09
C ALA A 24 -3.72 -20.52 1.46
N VAL A 25 -3.95 -19.63 0.48
CA VAL A 25 -5.20 -19.56 -0.28
C VAL A 25 -5.46 -20.87 -1.01
N GLU A 26 -4.47 -21.44 -1.69
CA GLU A 26 -4.60 -22.73 -2.38
C GLU A 26 -4.94 -23.88 -1.41
N GLY A 27 -4.26 -23.94 -0.27
CA GLY A 27 -4.49 -24.95 0.76
C GLY A 27 -5.89 -24.87 1.36
N PHE A 28 -6.35 -23.68 1.73
CA PHE A 28 -7.71 -23.46 2.22
C PHE A 28 -8.76 -23.70 1.14
N ALA A 29 -8.53 -23.28 -0.11
CA ALA A 29 -9.44 -23.55 -1.22
C ALA A 29 -9.58 -25.06 -1.49
N LYS A 30 -8.47 -25.81 -1.41
CA LYS A 30 -8.50 -27.27 -1.49
C LYS A 30 -9.31 -27.87 -0.35
N LEU A 31 -9.13 -27.38 0.88
CA LEU A 31 -9.89 -27.87 2.03
C LEU A 31 -11.39 -27.61 1.87
N ARG A 32 -11.78 -26.43 1.37
CA ARG A 32 -13.19 -26.09 1.10
C ARG A 32 -13.87 -27.06 0.13
N ARG A 33 -13.13 -27.64 -0.82
CA ARG A 33 -13.68 -28.61 -1.78
C ARG A 33 -13.94 -29.98 -1.15
N ILE A 34 -13.11 -30.40 -0.20
CA ILE A 34 -13.16 -31.76 0.38
C ILE A 34 -13.87 -31.83 1.74
N ALA A 35 -13.87 -30.72 2.49
CA ALA A 35 -14.45 -30.60 3.82
C ALA A 35 -14.98 -29.16 4.00
N PRO A 36 -16.04 -28.77 3.28
CA PRO A 36 -16.56 -27.40 3.34
C PRO A 36 -16.93 -27.00 4.76
N ASP A 37 -17.52 -27.88 5.58
CA ASP A 37 -17.95 -27.56 6.95
C ASP A 37 -16.81 -27.57 7.99
N TYR A 38 -15.53 -27.57 7.56
CA TYR A 38 -14.40 -27.57 8.49
C TYR A 38 -14.44 -26.32 9.40
N PRO A 39 -14.41 -26.47 10.74
CA PRO A 39 -14.57 -25.34 11.65
C PRO A 39 -13.54 -24.21 11.44
N GLY A 40 -14.03 -22.98 11.28
CA GLY A 40 -13.20 -21.79 11.11
C GLY A 40 -12.53 -21.62 9.74
N LEU A 41 -12.76 -22.56 8.80
CA LEU A 41 -12.15 -22.54 7.48
C LEU A 41 -12.46 -21.28 6.67
N ASP A 42 -13.74 -20.91 6.56
CA ASP A 42 -14.12 -19.80 5.67
C ASP A 42 -13.60 -18.45 6.19
N VAL A 43 -13.49 -18.27 7.51
CA VAL A 43 -12.83 -17.11 8.13
C VAL A 43 -11.33 -17.11 7.82
N ALA A 44 -10.65 -18.26 7.97
CA ALA A 44 -9.22 -18.38 7.65
C ALA A 44 -8.95 -18.16 6.15
N TYR A 45 -9.85 -18.64 5.29
CA TYR A 45 -9.79 -18.46 3.84
C TYR A 45 -9.97 -16.99 3.45
N ALA A 46 -10.98 -16.29 4.02
CA ALA A 46 -11.18 -14.86 3.77
C ALA A 46 -9.96 -14.04 4.20
N LYS A 47 -9.39 -14.33 5.38
CA LYS A 47 -8.14 -13.72 5.86
C LYS A 47 -6.98 -13.95 4.90
N ALA A 48 -6.85 -15.17 4.38
CA ALA A 48 -5.81 -15.52 3.41
C ALA A 48 -5.97 -14.79 2.08
N LEU A 49 -7.20 -14.77 1.52
CA LEU A 49 -7.51 -14.04 0.28
C LEU A 49 -7.20 -12.54 0.43
N ARG A 50 -7.66 -11.91 1.52
CA ARG A 50 -7.37 -10.50 1.78
C ARG A 50 -5.88 -10.24 1.89
N ARG A 51 -5.13 -11.07 2.62
CA ARG A 51 -3.67 -10.91 2.77
C ARG A 51 -2.93 -11.14 1.45
N ASP A 52 -3.50 -11.95 0.56
CA ASP A 52 -3.01 -12.16 -0.80
C ASP A 52 -3.43 -11.06 -1.79
N ALA A 53 -4.13 -10.02 -1.35
CA ALA A 53 -4.70 -8.95 -2.19
C ALA A 53 -5.75 -9.42 -3.22
N ARG A 54 -6.49 -10.49 -2.89
CA ARG A 54 -7.63 -11.01 -3.67
C ARG A 54 -8.94 -10.54 -3.03
N PHE A 55 -9.12 -9.23 -2.95
CA PHE A 55 -10.20 -8.59 -2.18
C PHE A 55 -11.58 -8.85 -2.77
N GLU A 56 -11.69 -8.74 -4.08
CA GLU A 56 -12.93 -8.90 -4.84
C GLU A 56 -13.49 -10.32 -4.68
N GLU A 57 -12.64 -11.33 -4.49
CA GLU A 57 -13.07 -12.71 -4.22
C GLU A 57 -13.71 -12.89 -2.84
N VAL A 58 -13.20 -12.17 -1.82
CA VAL A 58 -13.83 -12.15 -0.50
C VAL A 58 -15.22 -11.52 -0.60
N LEU A 59 -15.33 -10.39 -1.31
CA LEU A 59 -16.59 -9.68 -1.48
C LEU A 59 -17.60 -10.49 -2.28
N ALA A 60 -17.19 -11.11 -3.39
CA ALA A 60 -18.06 -11.92 -4.24
C ALA A 60 -18.56 -13.19 -3.53
N ALA A 61 -17.76 -13.78 -2.64
CA ALA A 61 -18.13 -14.98 -1.90
C ALA A 61 -18.83 -14.67 -0.57
N PHE A 62 -18.95 -13.40 -0.15
CA PHE A 62 -19.23 -13.01 1.24
C PHE A 62 -20.46 -13.70 1.84
N ASP A 63 -21.58 -13.71 1.11
CA ASP A 63 -22.86 -14.26 1.57
C ASP A 63 -22.84 -15.79 1.73
N THR A 64 -21.82 -16.45 1.20
CA THR A 64 -21.64 -17.90 1.28
C THR A 64 -20.60 -18.33 2.32
N LEU A 65 -19.87 -17.39 2.91
CA LEU A 65 -18.85 -17.66 3.92
C LEU A 65 -19.50 -18.01 5.27
N ARG A 66 -19.03 -19.08 5.93
CA ARG A 66 -19.52 -19.48 7.27
C ARG A 66 -18.53 -19.09 8.37
N GLY A 67 -19.02 -18.67 9.53
CA GLY A 67 -18.18 -18.38 10.69
C GLY A 67 -18.73 -17.26 11.56
N ASP A 68 -17.87 -16.72 12.43
CA ASP A 68 -18.22 -15.56 13.25
C ASP A 68 -18.54 -14.36 12.36
N ALA A 69 -19.77 -13.87 12.43
CA ALA A 69 -20.27 -12.81 11.56
C ALA A 69 -19.50 -11.49 11.75
N VAL A 70 -19.01 -11.22 12.96
CA VAL A 70 -18.22 -10.01 13.25
C VAL A 70 -16.82 -10.11 12.66
N GLU A 71 -16.17 -11.28 12.74
CA GLU A 71 -14.89 -11.51 12.06
C GLU A 71 -15.01 -11.43 10.54
N LEU A 72 -16.02 -12.05 9.93
CA LEU A 72 -16.25 -11.93 8.48
C LEU A 72 -16.56 -10.47 8.09
N GLY A 73 -17.42 -9.78 8.85
CA GLY A 73 -17.72 -8.36 8.65
C GLY A 73 -16.46 -7.49 8.69
N PHE A 74 -15.52 -7.79 9.60
CA PHE A 74 -14.22 -7.12 9.65
C PHE A 74 -13.37 -7.40 8.41
N GLU A 75 -13.29 -8.65 7.93
CA GLU A 75 -12.56 -8.97 6.70
C GLU A 75 -13.18 -8.25 5.48
N LYS A 76 -14.51 -8.14 5.39
CA LYS A 76 -15.20 -7.36 4.37
C LYS A 76 -14.84 -5.88 4.44
N ALA A 77 -14.91 -5.26 5.63
CA ALA A 77 -14.56 -3.86 5.83
C ALA A 77 -13.12 -3.56 5.39
N MET A 78 -12.19 -4.47 5.68
CA MET A 78 -10.79 -4.37 5.26
C MET A 78 -10.59 -4.57 3.75
N CYS A 79 -11.38 -5.41 3.09
CA CYS A 79 -11.33 -5.56 1.63
C CYS A 79 -11.83 -4.28 0.94
N LEU A 80 -12.94 -3.71 1.40
CA LEU A 80 -13.48 -2.44 0.91
C LEU A 80 -12.48 -1.29 1.14
N LEU A 81 -11.82 -1.28 2.31
CA LEU A 81 -10.76 -0.32 2.61
C LEU A 81 -9.61 -0.38 1.58
N ALA A 82 -9.14 -1.59 1.27
CA ALA A 82 -8.05 -1.78 0.33
C ALA A 82 -8.43 -1.41 -1.12
N LEU A 83 -9.70 -1.57 -1.47
CA LEU A 83 -10.26 -1.14 -2.76
C LEU A 83 -10.58 0.36 -2.81
N GLY A 84 -10.44 1.08 -1.70
CA GLY A 84 -10.72 2.53 -1.62
C GLY A 84 -12.20 2.88 -1.55
N ASP A 85 -13.08 1.91 -1.35
CA ASP A 85 -14.51 2.13 -1.20
C ASP A 85 -14.82 2.66 0.22
N ALA A 86 -14.62 3.96 0.39
CA ALA A 86 -14.65 4.60 1.70
C ALA A 86 -16.03 4.46 2.39
N GLN A 87 -17.11 4.64 1.62
CA GLN A 87 -18.46 4.70 2.15
C GLN A 87 -18.89 3.33 2.68
N GLU A 88 -18.71 2.29 1.88
CA GLU A 88 -19.07 0.92 2.22
C GLU A 88 -18.11 0.36 3.27
N SER A 89 -16.82 0.74 3.23
CA SER A 89 -15.84 0.36 4.25
C SER A 89 -16.19 0.93 5.62
N LEU A 90 -16.51 2.23 5.70
CA LEU A 90 -16.88 2.87 6.97
C LEU A 90 -18.15 2.25 7.55
N ALA A 91 -19.18 2.05 6.73
CA ALA A 91 -20.42 1.39 7.15
C ALA A 91 -20.18 -0.03 7.67
N ALA A 92 -19.31 -0.80 7.01
CA ALA A 92 -18.95 -2.14 7.45
C ALA A 92 -18.17 -2.13 8.78
N PHE A 93 -17.25 -1.18 8.99
CA PHE A 93 -16.56 -1.02 10.27
C PHE A 93 -17.51 -0.62 11.40
N ASP A 94 -18.42 0.32 11.15
CA ASP A 94 -19.38 0.75 12.16
C ASP A 94 -20.31 -0.40 12.56
N TRP A 95 -20.78 -1.20 11.60
CA TRP A 95 -21.54 -2.42 11.86
C TRP A 95 -20.77 -3.43 12.75
N VAL A 96 -19.46 -3.60 12.50
CA VAL A 96 -18.57 -4.44 13.33
C VAL A 96 -18.46 -3.88 14.75
N LEU A 97 -18.28 -2.57 14.87
CA LEU A 97 -18.04 -1.87 16.13
C LEU A 97 -19.29 -1.77 17.01
N GLU A 98 -20.48 -1.68 16.43
CA GLU A 98 -21.75 -1.80 17.17
C GLU A 98 -21.86 -3.13 17.93
N ARG A 99 -21.37 -4.22 17.32
CA ARG A 99 -21.44 -5.58 17.87
C ARG A 99 -20.26 -5.92 18.76
N ARG A 100 -19.08 -5.35 18.47
CA ARG A 100 -17.85 -5.55 19.24
C ARG A 100 -17.15 -4.21 19.48
N PRO A 101 -17.68 -3.37 20.39
CA PRO A 101 -17.24 -1.99 20.60
C PRO A 101 -15.82 -1.86 21.17
N ASN A 102 -15.24 -2.97 21.62
CA ASN A 102 -13.90 -3.05 22.18
C ASN A 102 -12.87 -3.66 21.20
N MET A 103 -13.19 -3.71 19.90
CA MET A 103 -12.29 -4.20 18.86
C MET A 103 -11.34 -3.10 18.37
N ALA A 104 -10.23 -2.90 19.08
CA ALA A 104 -9.25 -1.83 18.83
C ALA A 104 -8.81 -1.73 17.36
N VAL A 105 -8.59 -2.87 16.70
CA VAL A 105 -8.16 -2.92 15.30
C VAL A 105 -9.22 -2.40 14.31
N ALA A 106 -10.50 -2.60 14.60
CA ALA A 106 -11.59 -2.07 13.78
C ALA A 106 -11.70 -0.55 13.94
N TRP A 107 -11.60 -0.03 15.17
CA TRP A 107 -11.50 1.41 15.41
C TRP A 107 -10.31 2.02 14.66
N TYR A 108 -9.13 1.39 14.77
CA TYR A 108 -7.93 1.83 14.08
C TYR A 108 -8.12 1.91 12.57
N HIS A 109 -8.60 0.85 11.91
CA HIS A 109 -8.76 0.89 10.45
C HIS A 109 -9.92 1.77 9.99
N SER A 110 -10.97 1.94 10.79
CA SER A 110 -12.10 2.82 10.46
C SER A 110 -11.74 4.30 10.36
N HIS A 111 -10.58 4.73 10.90
CA HIS A 111 -10.14 6.12 10.80
C HIS A 111 -9.91 6.56 9.35
N ALA A 112 -9.44 5.65 8.50
CA ALA A 112 -9.03 5.97 7.13
C ALA A 112 -10.22 6.33 6.23
N PRO A 113 -11.29 5.52 6.16
CA PRO A 113 -12.47 5.89 5.39
C PRO A 113 -13.24 7.04 6.06
N ALA A 114 -13.19 7.17 7.39
CA ALA A 114 -13.72 8.34 8.09
C ALA A 114 -12.97 9.64 7.71
N LEU A 115 -11.64 9.60 7.60
CA LEU A 115 -10.86 10.75 7.14
C LEU A 115 -11.26 11.15 5.71
N ALA A 116 -11.38 10.15 4.83
CA ALA A 116 -11.73 10.36 3.43
C ALA A 116 -13.11 11.00 3.23
N LEU A 117 -14.09 10.68 4.08
CA LEU A 117 -15.49 11.12 3.91
C LEU A 117 -15.85 12.33 4.79
N LEU A 118 -15.33 12.34 6.01
CA LEU A 118 -15.81 13.21 7.10
C LEU A 118 -14.69 14.12 7.66
N GLY A 119 -13.43 13.87 7.27
CA GLY A 119 -12.28 14.66 7.69
C GLY A 119 -11.74 14.33 9.08
N MET A 120 -10.80 15.16 9.53
CA MET A 120 -10.03 14.93 10.77
C MET A 120 -10.87 14.87 12.04
N GLY A 121 -11.98 15.61 12.07
CA GLY A 121 -12.87 15.68 13.22
C GLY A 121 -13.42 14.30 13.62
N GLU A 122 -13.64 13.41 12.64
CA GLU A 122 -14.13 12.06 12.86
C GLU A 122 -13.02 11.01 12.87
N ALA A 123 -11.94 11.24 12.12
CA ALA A 123 -10.82 10.29 12.05
C ALA A 123 -10.03 10.17 13.37
N LEU A 124 -9.74 11.31 14.03
CA LEU A 124 -8.92 11.30 15.24
C LEU A 124 -9.61 10.65 16.45
N PRO A 125 -10.90 10.89 16.74
CA PRO A 125 -11.61 10.18 17.79
C PRO A 125 -11.62 8.66 17.60
N ARG A 126 -11.64 8.17 16.36
CA ARG A 126 -11.54 6.72 16.08
C ARG A 126 -10.19 6.14 16.49
N LEU A 127 -9.09 6.85 16.22
CA LEU A 127 -7.75 6.43 16.68
C LEU A 127 -7.61 6.51 18.21
N GLU A 128 -8.15 7.56 18.83
CA GLU A 128 -8.18 7.71 20.29
C GLU A 128 -8.99 6.58 20.93
N ARG A 129 -10.14 6.23 20.34
CA ARG A 129 -10.97 5.11 20.78
C ARG A 129 -10.27 3.76 20.62
N ALA A 130 -9.51 3.57 19.54
CA ALA A 130 -8.68 2.38 19.36
C ALA A 130 -7.66 2.20 20.49
N LEU A 131 -7.02 3.30 20.93
CA LEU A 131 -6.07 3.28 22.05
C LEU A 131 -6.72 3.04 23.41
N ALA A 132 -8.00 3.43 23.57
CA ALA A 132 -8.75 3.27 24.80
C ALA A 132 -9.44 1.90 24.96
N CYS A 133 -9.30 0.98 23.99
CA CYS A 133 -9.89 -0.36 24.07
C CYS A 133 -9.15 -1.26 25.08
N THR A 134 -9.89 -2.06 25.84
CA THR A 134 -9.35 -3.05 26.77
C THR A 134 -9.01 -4.35 26.02
N GLY A 135 -7.92 -4.34 25.26
CA GLY A 135 -7.51 -5.47 24.42
C GLY A 135 -6.09 -5.30 23.86
N PRO A 136 -5.67 -6.10 22.87
CA PRO A 136 -4.37 -5.92 22.23
C PRO A 136 -4.35 -4.59 21.46
N VAL A 137 -3.78 -3.56 22.09
CA VAL A 137 -3.53 -2.25 21.48
C VAL A 137 -2.13 -2.25 20.88
N ASN A 138 -2.06 -2.04 19.57
CA ASN A 138 -0.78 -1.96 18.87
C ASN A 138 -0.17 -0.57 19.04
N GLY A 139 1.13 -0.50 19.34
CA GLY A 139 1.86 0.76 19.41
C GLY A 139 1.84 1.57 18.10
N ASN A 140 1.56 0.92 16.97
CA ASN A 140 1.37 1.57 15.68
C ASN A 140 0.16 2.51 15.66
N TYR A 141 -0.87 2.28 16.50
CA TYR A 141 -2.04 3.16 16.58
C TYR A 141 -1.63 4.53 17.14
N ALA A 142 -0.80 4.52 18.19
CA ALA A 142 -0.26 5.75 18.79
C ALA A 142 0.71 6.45 17.83
N ALA A 143 1.50 5.70 17.07
CA ALA A 143 2.39 6.27 16.05
C ALA A 143 1.61 7.02 14.96
N LEU A 144 0.51 6.44 14.47
CA LEU A 144 -0.32 7.08 13.45
C LEU A 144 -1.08 8.31 13.99
N LEU A 145 -1.65 8.20 15.19
CA LEU A 145 -2.28 9.37 15.85
C LEU A 145 -1.25 10.50 16.01
N ALA A 146 -0.04 10.17 16.45
CA ALA A 146 1.04 11.14 16.62
C ALA A 146 1.48 11.78 15.30
N ALA A 147 1.47 11.03 14.19
CA ALA A 147 1.75 11.55 12.85
C ALA A 147 0.70 12.60 12.43
N TYR A 148 -0.58 12.35 12.64
CA TYR A 148 -1.62 13.35 12.37
C TYR A 148 -1.52 14.58 13.27
N ARG A 149 -1.24 14.40 14.56
CA ARG A 149 -1.01 15.53 15.49
C ARG A 149 0.22 16.35 15.09
N TRP A 150 1.27 15.71 14.58
CA TRP A 150 2.43 16.41 14.03
C TRP A 150 2.04 17.30 12.84
N LEU A 151 1.26 16.76 11.89
CA LEU A 151 0.78 17.51 10.72
C LEU A 151 -0.16 18.67 11.08
N GLN A 152 -0.88 18.58 12.21
CA GLN A 152 -1.69 19.68 12.76
C GLN A 152 -0.87 20.74 13.52
N GLY A 153 0.46 20.62 13.55
CA GLY A 153 1.34 21.54 14.30
C GLY A 153 1.42 21.24 15.81
N GLU A 154 0.80 20.17 16.29
CA GLU A 154 0.78 19.77 17.70
C GLU A 154 2.02 18.93 18.09
N ALA A 155 3.21 19.42 17.77
CA ALA A 155 4.47 18.66 17.89
C ALA A 155 4.77 18.14 19.30
N ALA A 156 4.37 18.88 20.35
CA ALA A 156 4.54 18.44 21.73
C ALA A 156 3.65 17.23 22.07
N LEU A 157 2.39 17.24 21.60
CA LEU A 157 1.46 16.13 21.78
C LEU A 157 1.91 14.91 20.96
N ALA A 158 2.32 15.11 19.71
CA ALA A 158 2.87 14.04 18.87
C ALA A 158 4.03 13.31 19.55
N LYS A 159 5.00 14.05 20.12
CA LYS A 159 6.12 13.46 20.87
C LYS A 159 5.69 12.71 22.13
N SER A 160 4.65 13.18 22.82
CA SER A 160 4.15 12.54 24.04
C SER A 160 3.39 11.22 23.76
N LEU A 161 2.76 11.11 22.59
CA LEU A 161 2.13 9.91 22.05
C LEU A 161 3.19 8.90 21.54
N ALA A 162 4.18 9.35 20.78
CA ALA A 162 5.25 8.54 20.20
C ALA A 162 6.47 8.36 21.14
N ARG A 163 6.25 7.81 22.34
CA ARG A 163 7.31 7.73 23.38
C ARG A 163 8.50 6.86 23.00
N LYS A 164 8.25 5.68 22.41
CA LYS A 164 9.27 4.70 22.03
C LYS A 164 9.81 5.01 20.64
N GLY A 165 11.10 4.77 20.40
CA GLY A 165 11.74 5.02 19.09
C GLY A 165 10.99 4.38 17.93
N ARG A 166 10.56 3.12 18.07
CA ARG A 166 9.77 2.41 17.06
C ARG A 166 8.40 3.05 16.73
N HIS A 167 7.88 3.94 17.57
CA HIS A 167 6.62 4.69 17.31
C HIS A 167 6.88 6.08 16.71
N ARG A 168 8.15 6.52 16.65
CA ARG A 168 8.55 7.82 16.08
C ARG A 168 8.83 7.76 14.58
N VAL A 169 8.93 6.54 14.02
CA VAL A 169 9.30 6.30 12.63
C VAL A 169 8.49 7.14 11.63
N LEU A 170 7.16 7.24 11.82
CA LEU A 170 6.31 8.11 11.00
C LEU A 170 6.65 9.60 11.16
N ILE A 171 6.81 10.08 12.39
CA ILE A 171 7.17 11.48 12.67
C ILE A 171 8.56 11.81 12.11
N ASP A 172 9.52 10.92 12.26
CA ASP A 172 10.88 11.09 11.76
C ASP A 172 10.88 11.17 10.22
N GLY A 173 10.05 10.35 9.55
CA GLY A 173 9.83 10.42 8.12
C GLY A 173 9.17 11.73 7.69
N LEU A 174 8.08 12.14 8.36
CA LEU A 174 7.39 13.41 8.12
C LEU A 174 8.33 14.61 8.26
N LYS A 175 9.16 14.63 9.31
CA LYS A 175 10.17 15.66 9.53
C LYS A 175 11.22 15.68 8.42
N ALA A 176 11.58 14.53 7.87
CA ALA A 176 12.58 14.46 6.82
C ALA A 176 12.08 14.98 5.47
N ILE A 177 10.79 14.83 5.18
CA ILE A 177 10.17 15.37 3.97
C ILE A 177 9.66 16.82 4.12
N GLU A 178 9.53 17.30 5.36
CA GLU A 178 9.05 18.65 5.70
C GLU A 178 9.68 19.78 4.87
N PRO A 179 11.00 19.79 4.58
CA PRO A 179 11.60 20.88 3.79
C PRO A 179 11.16 20.91 2.32
N GLN A 180 10.55 19.84 1.80
CA GLN A 180 9.96 19.79 0.46
C GLN A 180 8.42 19.76 0.49
N LEU A 181 7.82 19.74 1.68
CA LEU A 181 6.37 19.63 1.85
C LEU A 181 5.70 20.97 1.57
N LYS A 182 4.76 20.96 0.63
CA LYS A 182 3.94 22.12 0.29
C LYS A 182 3.05 22.51 1.48
N GLN A 183 2.86 23.80 1.72
CA GLN A 183 2.08 24.29 2.87
C GLN A 183 0.61 23.82 2.81
N ASP A 184 0.01 23.83 1.63
CA ASP A 184 -1.35 23.39 1.31
C ASP A 184 -1.41 21.95 0.76
N HIS A 185 -0.48 21.09 1.19
CA HIS A 185 -0.47 19.69 0.78
C HIS A 185 -1.79 18.98 1.08
N ALA A 186 -2.20 18.09 0.17
CA ALA A 186 -3.35 17.22 0.38
C ALA A 186 -2.99 16.05 1.29
N LEU A 187 -3.92 15.67 2.17
CA LEU A 187 -3.74 14.60 3.14
C LEU A 187 -4.78 13.51 2.90
N PHE A 188 -4.30 12.28 2.72
CA PHE A 188 -5.15 11.12 2.43
C PHE A 188 -4.97 10.01 3.46
N ALA A 189 -5.91 9.08 3.51
CA ALA A 189 -5.76 7.81 4.24
C ALA A 189 -6.13 6.58 3.40
N LEU A 190 -6.50 6.78 2.14
CA LEU A 190 -6.81 5.72 1.17
C LEU A 190 -5.87 5.83 -0.02
N ALA A 191 -5.17 4.75 -0.33
CA ALA A 191 -4.20 4.73 -1.42
C ALA A 191 -4.83 5.06 -2.78
N PRO A 192 -6.01 4.52 -3.14
CA PRO A 192 -6.67 4.87 -4.39
C PRO A 192 -6.96 6.38 -4.56
N GLN A 193 -7.33 7.08 -3.47
CA GLN A 193 -7.61 8.52 -3.53
C GLN A 193 -6.34 9.35 -3.72
N LEU A 194 -5.22 8.97 -3.08
CA LEU A 194 -3.94 9.64 -3.28
C LEU A 194 -3.45 9.43 -4.72
N LEU A 195 -3.54 8.21 -5.25
CA LEU A 195 -3.15 7.90 -6.63
C LEU A 195 -4.00 8.68 -7.64
N GLU A 196 -5.31 8.77 -7.42
CA GLU A 196 -6.21 9.56 -8.27
C GLU A 196 -5.85 11.05 -8.24
N HIS A 197 -5.66 11.61 -7.04
CA HIS A 197 -5.24 13.00 -6.88
C HIS A 197 -3.90 13.28 -7.58
N ALA A 198 -2.93 12.38 -7.42
CA ALA A 198 -1.62 12.49 -8.04
C ALA A 198 -1.69 12.38 -9.57
N MET A 199 -2.53 11.49 -10.11
CA MET A 199 -2.77 11.37 -11.55
C MET A 199 -3.40 12.64 -12.15
N ASN A 200 -4.34 13.27 -11.42
CA ASN A 200 -4.96 14.53 -11.82
C ASN A 200 -3.96 15.71 -11.84
N GLU A 201 -2.97 15.68 -10.95
CA GLU A 201 -1.90 16.68 -10.90
C GLU A 201 -0.79 16.46 -11.93
N ALA A 202 -0.69 15.25 -12.48
CA ALA A 202 0.18 14.94 -13.62
C ALA A 202 -0.46 15.48 -14.91
N ARG A 203 -0.32 16.77 -15.21
CA ARG A 203 -1.05 17.42 -16.33
C ARG A 203 -0.31 17.38 -17.67
N THR A 204 0.98 17.07 -17.65
CA THR A 204 1.77 16.87 -18.87
C THR A 204 1.31 15.61 -19.60
N ALA A 205 1.55 15.54 -20.91
CA ALA A 205 1.33 14.30 -21.64
C ALA A 205 2.41 13.27 -21.27
N GLY A 206 2.36 12.05 -21.81
CA GLY A 206 3.42 11.06 -21.63
C GLY A 206 3.01 9.83 -20.83
N LEU A 207 4.00 8.99 -20.58
CA LEU A 207 3.81 7.62 -20.10
C LEU A 207 3.28 7.58 -18.66
N VAL A 208 2.42 6.60 -18.39
CA VAL A 208 1.94 6.24 -17.04
C VAL A 208 2.51 4.88 -16.67
N LEU A 209 3.38 4.87 -15.66
CA LEU A 209 4.16 3.69 -15.28
C LEU A 209 3.88 3.33 -13.82
N GLU A 210 3.77 2.04 -13.54
CA GLU A 210 3.75 1.48 -12.19
C GLU A 210 4.80 0.38 -12.06
N PHE A 211 5.53 0.37 -10.95
CA PHE A 211 6.53 -0.64 -10.61
C PHE A 211 6.13 -1.31 -9.31
N GLY A 212 5.83 -2.62 -9.37
CA GLY A 212 5.27 -3.39 -8.25
C GLY A 212 3.77 -3.70 -8.40
N VAL A 213 3.40 -4.42 -9.46
CA VAL A 213 1.98 -4.68 -9.77
C VAL A 213 1.36 -5.74 -8.87
N ARG A 214 2.08 -6.83 -8.59
CA ARG A 214 1.63 -8.04 -7.88
C ARG A 214 0.28 -8.58 -8.36
N ARG A 215 -0.82 -8.26 -7.66
CA ARG A 215 -2.21 -8.67 -7.99
C ARG A 215 -2.97 -7.61 -8.80
N GLY A 216 -2.36 -6.49 -9.12
CA GLY A 216 -2.86 -5.44 -10.01
C GLY A 216 -3.91 -4.53 -9.41
N THR A 217 -4.07 -4.47 -8.08
CA THR A 217 -5.08 -3.62 -7.43
C THR A 217 -4.88 -2.15 -7.78
N SER A 218 -3.68 -1.62 -7.57
CA SER A 218 -3.31 -0.24 -7.92
C SER A 218 -3.26 -0.03 -9.45
N LEU A 219 -2.71 -0.97 -10.22
CA LEU A 219 -2.70 -0.88 -11.69
C LEU A 219 -4.10 -0.73 -12.29
N ARG A 220 -5.06 -1.56 -11.83
CA ARG A 220 -6.47 -1.48 -12.25
C ARG A 220 -7.08 -0.13 -11.90
N HIS A 221 -6.76 0.39 -10.72
CA HIS A 221 -7.19 1.73 -10.31
C HIS A 221 -6.59 2.80 -11.23
N LEU A 222 -5.27 2.82 -11.45
CA LEU A 222 -4.62 3.76 -12.36
C LEU A 222 -5.19 3.68 -13.79
N ALA A 223 -5.42 2.47 -14.30
CA ALA A 223 -6.00 2.25 -15.62
C ALA A 223 -7.40 2.86 -15.77
N ALA A 224 -8.21 2.86 -14.71
CA ALA A 224 -9.57 3.42 -14.73
C ALA A 224 -9.57 4.96 -14.86
N PHE A 225 -8.55 5.65 -14.33
CA PHE A 225 -8.51 7.12 -14.31
C PHE A 225 -7.53 7.74 -15.31
N ALA A 226 -6.51 7.00 -15.77
CA ALA A 226 -5.49 7.52 -16.67
C ALA A 226 -6.04 7.97 -18.03
N LYS A 227 -7.16 7.36 -18.49
CA LYS A 227 -7.77 7.58 -19.81
C LYS A 227 -6.79 7.37 -20.98
N GLN A 228 -5.78 6.54 -20.76
CA GLN A 228 -4.75 6.14 -21.72
C GLN A 228 -4.18 4.78 -21.32
N ASP A 229 -3.21 4.30 -22.08
CA ASP A 229 -2.46 3.11 -21.72
C ASP A 229 -1.63 3.32 -20.45
N VAL A 230 -1.65 2.33 -19.57
CA VAL A 230 -0.82 2.26 -18.37
C VAL A 230 0.06 1.01 -18.44
N HIS A 231 1.30 1.13 -17.97
CA HIS A 231 2.27 0.04 -18.03
C HIS A 231 2.71 -0.36 -16.63
N GLY A 232 2.47 -1.62 -16.27
CA GLY A 232 2.83 -2.19 -14.99
C GLY A 232 4.00 -3.16 -15.10
N PHE A 233 5.02 -2.97 -14.26
CA PHE A 233 6.23 -3.80 -14.21
C PHE A 233 6.26 -4.60 -12.90
N ASP A 234 6.52 -5.90 -12.99
CA ASP A 234 6.70 -6.78 -11.83
C ASP A 234 7.37 -8.09 -12.26
N SER A 235 8.13 -8.75 -11.38
CA SER A 235 8.63 -10.09 -11.66
C SER A 235 7.53 -11.15 -11.55
N PHE A 236 6.53 -10.92 -10.69
CA PHE A 236 5.51 -11.88 -10.23
C PHE A 236 6.09 -13.10 -9.49
N GLU A 237 7.42 -13.13 -9.33
CA GLU A 237 8.18 -14.16 -8.64
C GLU A 237 8.29 -13.87 -7.13
N GLY A 238 7.99 -12.63 -6.73
CA GLY A 238 8.15 -12.12 -5.36
C GLY A 238 9.45 -11.33 -5.19
N LEU A 239 9.71 -10.85 -3.96
CA LEU A 239 10.89 -10.04 -3.67
C LEU A 239 12.18 -10.84 -3.90
N PRO A 240 13.19 -10.23 -4.56
CA PRO A 240 14.47 -10.89 -4.85
C PRO A 240 15.30 -11.12 -3.57
N GLU A 241 15.07 -10.29 -2.56
CA GLU A 241 15.81 -10.26 -1.30
C GLU A 241 14.84 -10.29 -0.11
N ALA A 242 15.40 -10.52 1.08
CA ALA A 242 14.63 -10.47 2.32
C ALA A 242 14.18 -9.03 2.62
N TRP A 243 12.97 -8.89 3.17
CA TRP A 243 12.40 -7.61 3.58
C TRP A 243 11.94 -7.65 5.03
N GLY A 244 12.61 -6.87 5.88
CA GLY A 244 12.43 -6.95 7.33
C GLY A 244 12.78 -8.34 7.88
N SER A 245 11.78 -9.03 8.47
CA SER A 245 11.93 -10.39 9.00
C SER A 245 11.48 -11.49 8.02
N ALA A 246 10.97 -11.11 6.85
CA ALA A 246 10.52 -12.05 5.83
C ALA A 246 11.66 -12.42 4.87
N GLY A 247 11.77 -13.69 4.52
CA GLY A 247 12.75 -14.18 3.55
C GLY A 247 12.38 -13.82 2.09
N PRO A 248 13.28 -14.14 1.13
CA PRO A 248 13.03 -13.96 -0.30
C PRO A 248 11.77 -14.67 -0.79
N GLY A 249 11.17 -14.16 -1.89
CA GLY A 249 9.93 -14.69 -2.47
C GLY A 249 8.64 -14.21 -1.77
N LEU A 250 8.76 -13.27 -0.81
CA LEU A 250 7.60 -12.57 -0.26
C LEU A 250 6.82 -11.87 -1.40
N LEU A 251 5.50 -11.75 -1.25
CA LEU A 251 4.58 -11.14 -2.24
C LEU A 251 4.45 -11.89 -3.58
N SER A 252 5.11 -13.05 -3.76
CA SER A 252 4.98 -13.87 -4.97
C SER A 252 3.53 -14.22 -5.31
N THR A 253 3.21 -14.17 -6.60
CA THR A 253 1.95 -14.66 -7.17
C THR A 253 2.11 -16.03 -7.84
N ALA A 254 3.23 -16.71 -7.58
CA ALA A 254 3.66 -17.91 -8.31
C ALA A 254 3.69 -17.67 -9.84
N SER A 255 4.18 -16.50 -10.25
CA SER A 255 4.22 -16.03 -11.64
C SER A 255 2.86 -15.95 -12.34
N GLN A 256 1.75 -15.99 -11.58
CA GLN A 256 0.41 -15.78 -12.14
C GLN A 256 0.18 -14.29 -12.35
N LEU A 257 -0.11 -13.91 -13.60
CA LEU A 257 -0.42 -12.55 -13.96
C LEU A 257 -1.86 -12.19 -13.54
N PRO A 258 -2.09 -10.99 -12.98
CA PRO A 258 -3.42 -10.54 -12.67
C PRO A 258 -4.23 -10.26 -13.93
N VAL A 259 -5.55 -10.37 -13.82
CA VAL A 259 -6.46 -9.85 -14.84
C VAL A 259 -6.47 -8.33 -14.75
N VAL A 260 -6.23 -7.68 -15.88
CA VAL A 260 -6.14 -6.22 -16.03
C VAL A 260 -7.00 -5.75 -17.21
N PRO A 261 -7.50 -4.50 -17.20
CA PRO A 261 -8.28 -3.96 -18.31
C PRO A 261 -7.44 -3.82 -19.58
N ALA A 262 -8.10 -3.64 -20.73
CA ALA A 262 -7.47 -3.62 -22.05
C ALA A 262 -6.41 -2.51 -22.24
N ASN A 263 -6.50 -1.42 -21.48
CA ASN A 263 -5.53 -0.33 -21.49
C ASN A 263 -4.40 -0.49 -20.46
N ALA A 264 -4.31 -1.65 -19.80
CA ALA A 264 -3.24 -1.95 -18.86
C ALA A 264 -2.33 -3.06 -19.42
N HIS A 265 -1.05 -2.76 -19.55
CA HIS A 265 -0.06 -3.63 -20.17
C HIS A 265 0.94 -4.11 -19.12
N LEU A 266 1.08 -5.42 -18.97
CA LEU A 266 2.00 -6.03 -18.00
C LEU A 266 3.34 -6.35 -18.64
N HIS A 267 4.41 -6.02 -17.94
CA HIS A 267 5.79 -6.30 -18.32
C HIS A 267 6.44 -7.23 -17.29
N PRO A 268 6.25 -8.56 -17.43
CA PRO A 268 6.78 -9.52 -16.47
C PRO A 268 8.31 -9.61 -16.54
N GLY A 269 8.96 -9.49 -15.39
CA GLY A 269 10.40 -9.65 -15.20
C GLY A 269 11.03 -8.54 -14.36
N TRP A 270 12.28 -8.77 -13.97
CA TRP A 270 13.06 -7.82 -13.16
C TRP A 270 13.27 -6.48 -13.89
N PHE A 271 13.19 -5.37 -13.14
CA PHE A 271 13.15 -4.02 -13.71
C PHE A 271 14.36 -3.70 -14.58
N GLU A 272 15.56 -4.15 -14.18
CA GLU A 272 16.80 -3.96 -14.95
C GLU A 272 16.80 -4.70 -16.29
N LYS A 273 15.92 -5.70 -16.47
CA LYS A 273 15.76 -6.46 -17.71
C LYS A 273 14.59 -5.96 -18.56
N THR A 274 13.50 -5.53 -17.93
CA THR A 274 12.26 -5.13 -18.62
C THR A 274 12.25 -3.66 -19.00
N LEU A 275 12.84 -2.79 -18.20
CA LEU A 275 12.79 -1.35 -18.40
C LEU A 275 13.62 -0.86 -19.61
N PRO A 276 14.87 -1.33 -19.87
CA PRO A 276 15.62 -0.89 -21.04
C PRO A 276 14.94 -1.17 -22.40
N PRO A 277 14.48 -2.39 -22.72
CA PRO A 277 13.78 -2.63 -23.99
C PRO A 277 12.46 -1.86 -24.06
N PHE A 278 11.73 -1.71 -22.94
CA PHE A 278 10.51 -0.89 -22.90
C PHE A 278 10.79 0.56 -23.30
N LEU A 279 11.81 1.19 -22.70
CA LEU A 279 12.18 2.59 -22.98
C LEU A 279 12.70 2.83 -24.41
N SER A 280 13.22 1.78 -25.05
CA SER A 280 13.58 1.81 -26.47
C SER A 280 12.35 1.76 -27.38
N ALA A 281 11.30 1.01 -26.99
CA ALA A 281 10.08 0.84 -27.78
C ALA A 281 9.06 1.98 -27.56
N HIS A 282 9.12 2.66 -26.40
CA HIS A 282 8.17 3.70 -26.00
C HIS A 282 8.91 5.03 -25.82
N PRO A 283 9.16 5.78 -26.91
CA PRO A 283 9.73 7.11 -26.80
C PRO A 283 8.74 8.07 -26.14
N GLY A 284 9.25 9.06 -25.42
CA GLY A 284 8.43 10.06 -24.74
C GLY A 284 8.86 10.28 -23.30
N HIS A 285 8.29 11.32 -22.70
CA HIS A 285 8.49 11.62 -21.29
C HIS A 285 7.54 10.80 -20.41
N VAL A 286 7.87 10.69 -19.13
CA VAL A 286 7.02 10.08 -18.11
C VAL A 286 6.15 11.17 -17.52
N ARG A 287 4.83 11.01 -17.64
CA ARG A 287 3.83 11.88 -17.02
C ARG A 287 3.67 11.53 -15.54
N PHE A 288 3.49 10.24 -15.28
CA PHE A 288 3.16 9.71 -13.96
C PHE A 288 3.94 8.42 -13.70
N LEU A 289 4.50 8.32 -12.50
CA LEU A 289 5.30 7.19 -12.04
C LEU A 289 4.84 6.77 -10.64
N ASN A 290 4.30 5.57 -10.49
CA ASN A 290 4.09 4.92 -9.20
C ASN A 290 5.26 3.96 -8.91
N ILE A 291 5.98 4.21 -7.82
CA ILE A 291 7.06 3.36 -7.32
C ILE A 291 6.52 2.64 -6.08
N ASP A 292 6.14 1.39 -6.27
CA ASP A 292 5.63 0.47 -5.24
C ASP A 292 6.54 -0.76 -5.18
N SER A 293 7.84 -0.51 -4.96
CA SER A 293 8.88 -1.50 -5.26
C SER A 293 9.51 -2.17 -4.04
N ASP A 294 8.99 -1.84 -2.84
CA ASP A 294 9.37 -2.26 -1.48
C ASP A 294 10.85 -2.06 -1.07
N LEU A 295 11.78 -2.11 -2.03
CA LEU A 295 13.22 -2.20 -1.84
C LEU A 295 13.96 -0.99 -2.43
N TYR A 296 14.99 -0.53 -1.73
CA TYR A 296 15.90 0.52 -2.20
C TYR A 296 16.48 0.25 -3.59
N ALA A 297 16.98 -0.96 -3.83
CA ALA A 297 17.64 -1.29 -5.10
C ALA A 297 16.67 -1.16 -6.29
N SER A 298 15.41 -1.55 -6.08
CA SER A 298 14.34 -1.45 -7.07
C SER A 298 13.99 0.03 -7.33
N ALA A 299 13.68 0.80 -6.28
CA ALA A 299 13.35 2.22 -6.40
C ALA A 299 14.47 3.02 -7.07
N ARG A 300 15.73 2.76 -6.70
CA ARG A 300 16.90 3.40 -7.31
C ARG A 300 17.03 3.04 -8.79
N THR A 301 16.87 1.76 -9.15
CA THR A 301 16.95 1.31 -10.55
C THR A 301 15.93 2.06 -11.41
N VAL A 302 14.68 2.17 -10.94
CA VAL A 302 13.60 2.87 -11.62
C VAL A 302 13.89 4.37 -11.75
N LEU A 303 14.20 5.06 -10.65
CA LEU A 303 14.45 6.50 -10.64
C LEU A 303 15.60 6.90 -11.57
N PHE A 304 16.73 6.18 -11.52
CA PHE A 304 17.91 6.51 -12.31
C PHE A 304 17.70 6.19 -13.79
N ALA A 305 17.02 5.10 -14.12
CA ALA A 305 16.71 4.76 -15.52
C ALA A 305 15.71 5.76 -16.14
N LEU A 306 14.75 6.26 -15.35
CA LEU A 306 13.73 7.20 -15.81
C LEU A 306 14.15 8.67 -15.69
N ALA A 307 15.27 8.99 -15.06
CA ALA A 307 15.77 10.37 -14.91
C ALA A 307 15.72 11.17 -16.23
N PRO A 308 16.17 10.63 -17.38
CA PRO A 308 16.13 11.37 -18.66
C PRO A 308 14.73 11.52 -19.26
N ARG A 309 13.71 10.88 -18.69
CA ARG A 309 12.31 10.92 -19.12
C ARG A 309 11.43 11.77 -18.22
N LEU A 310 11.90 12.13 -17.02
CA LEU A 310 11.18 13.03 -16.12
C LEU A 310 11.32 14.47 -16.61
N VAL A 311 10.20 15.19 -16.65
CA VAL A 311 10.11 16.58 -17.10
C VAL A 311 9.39 17.43 -16.05
N GLU A 312 9.39 18.74 -16.23
CA GLU A 312 8.58 19.63 -15.39
C GLU A 312 7.11 19.22 -15.46
N GLY A 313 6.47 19.07 -14.31
CA GLY A 313 5.10 18.56 -14.19
C GLY A 313 4.96 17.04 -14.15
N SER A 314 6.03 16.26 -14.32
CA SER A 314 6.01 14.83 -14.00
C SER A 314 5.66 14.62 -12.54
N VAL A 315 4.81 13.64 -12.26
CA VAL A 315 4.42 13.25 -10.90
C VAL A 315 5.02 11.89 -10.56
N VAL A 316 5.59 11.78 -9.37
CA VAL A 316 6.13 10.54 -8.82
C VAL A 316 5.43 10.26 -7.50
N VAL A 317 4.87 9.06 -7.36
CA VAL A 317 4.30 8.54 -6.12
C VAL A 317 5.21 7.43 -5.62
N PHE A 318 5.49 7.44 -4.32
CA PHE A 318 6.17 6.38 -3.61
C PHE A 318 5.18 5.71 -2.67
N ASP A 319 5.10 4.37 -2.66
CA ASP A 319 4.18 3.65 -1.78
C ASP A 319 4.61 3.73 -0.32
N GLU A 320 5.92 3.63 -0.05
CA GLU A 320 6.45 3.49 1.31
C GLU A 320 7.67 4.39 1.59
N LEU A 321 7.60 5.66 1.17
CA LEU A 321 8.67 6.64 1.42
C LEU A 321 8.91 6.91 2.91
N ILE A 322 7.89 6.73 3.75
CA ILE A 322 7.92 7.01 5.20
C ILE A 322 7.35 5.85 6.02
N GLY A 323 7.51 5.89 7.35
CA GLY A 323 6.72 5.07 8.28
C GLY A 323 7.17 3.61 8.48
N ASN A 324 7.87 2.99 7.53
CA ASN A 324 8.52 1.70 7.74
C ASN A 324 9.74 1.81 8.65
N PRO A 325 10.06 0.85 9.54
CA PRO A 325 11.23 0.95 10.41
C PRO A 325 12.56 1.23 9.67
N SER A 326 12.68 0.71 8.45
CA SER A 326 13.85 0.86 7.56
C SER A 326 13.73 2.02 6.57
N TRP A 327 12.69 2.86 6.61
CA TRP A 327 12.37 3.86 5.57
C TRP A 327 13.57 4.69 5.09
N LYS A 328 14.49 5.04 6.00
CA LYS A 328 15.72 5.82 5.68
C LYS A 328 16.68 5.12 4.73
N GLU A 329 16.67 3.79 4.72
CA GLU A 329 17.53 2.94 3.90
C GLU A 329 16.82 2.40 2.66
N ASP A 330 15.50 2.63 2.54
CA ASP A 330 14.65 2.14 1.46
C ASP A 330 14.45 3.21 0.37
N GLU A 331 13.20 3.48 -0.04
CA GLU A 331 12.87 4.44 -1.11
C GLU A 331 13.33 5.87 -0.82
N PHE A 332 13.35 6.29 0.46
CA PHE A 332 13.84 7.61 0.83
C PHE A 332 15.32 7.80 0.50
N LYS A 333 16.13 6.75 0.68
CA LYS A 333 17.55 6.76 0.31
C LYS A 333 17.72 6.88 -1.19
N ALA A 334 16.93 6.13 -1.96
CA ALA A 334 16.95 6.20 -3.42
C ALA A 334 16.60 7.62 -3.92
N LEU A 335 15.59 8.26 -3.32
CA LEU A 335 15.22 9.64 -3.62
C LEU A 335 16.32 10.64 -3.22
N ALA A 336 16.95 10.46 -2.05
CA ALA A 336 18.04 11.32 -1.59
C ALA A 336 19.27 11.23 -2.50
N GLU A 337 19.66 10.02 -2.92
CA GLU A 337 20.74 9.80 -3.89
C GLU A 337 20.40 10.35 -5.27
N PHE A 338 19.15 10.20 -5.71
CA PHE A 338 18.66 10.78 -6.95
C PHE A 338 18.79 12.32 -6.94
N LYS A 339 18.38 12.98 -5.85
CA LYS A 339 18.54 14.42 -5.66
C LYS A 339 20.02 14.85 -5.58
N ALA A 340 20.91 13.99 -5.08
CA ALA A 340 22.34 14.29 -5.05
C ALA A 340 23.00 14.14 -6.44
N ALA A 341 22.54 13.17 -7.24
CA ALA A 341 23.08 12.89 -8.57
C ALA A 341 22.57 13.84 -9.65
N PHE A 342 21.35 14.35 -9.50
CA PHE A 342 20.69 15.23 -10.45
C PHE A 342 20.32 16.56 -9.82
N ASP A 343 20.57 17.65 -10.54
CA ASP A 343 20.00 18.97 -10.27
C ASP A 343 18.50 18.95 -10.59
N VAL A 344 17.73 18.33 -9.69
CA VAL A 344 16.27 18.17 -9.75
C VAL A 344 15.64 18.99 -8.64
N GLN A 345 14.57 19.70 -8.98
CA GLN A 345 13.71 20.35 -8.00
C GLN A 345 12.34 19.70 -8.02
N TYR A 346 11.79 19.46 -6.84
CA TYR A 346 10.45 18.91 -6.67
C TYR A 346 9.79 19.48 -5.43
N GLU A 347 8.46 19.44 -5.41
CA GLU A 347 7.64 19.68 -4.21
C GLU A 347 6.84 18.42 -3.88
N ILE A 348 6.60 18.18 -2.60
CA ILE A 348 5.67 17.15 -2.12
C ILE A 348 4.33 17.83 -1.90
N PHE A 349 3.32 17.43 -2.68
CA PHE A 349 2.01 18.08 -2.68
C PHE A 349 0.91 17.20 -2.07
N ALA A 350 1.16 15.90 -1.87
CA ALA A 350 0.24 15.03 -1.17
C ALA A 350 0.95 13.92 -0.41
N LEU A 351 0.35 13.46 0.69
CA LEU A 351 0.86 12.34 1.48
C LEU A 351 -0.25 11.59 2.20
N SER A 352 0.05 10.37 2.63
CA SER A 352 -0.80 9.58 3.51
C SER A 352 0.05 8.89 4.57
N PRO A 353 -0.05 9.28 5.87
CA PRO A 353 0.63 8.55 6.93
C PRO A 353 0.05 7.14 7.15
N ALA A 354 -1.22 6.92 6.76
CA ALA A 354 -1.91 5.65 6.92
C ALA A 354 -1.44 4.60 5.90
N THR A 355 -1.24 5.01 4.63
CA THR A 355 -0.71 4.13 3.57
C THR A 355 0.78 4.28 3.37
N LYS A 356 1.42 5.27 4.02
CA LYS A 356 2.83 5.67 3.90
C LYS A 356 3.21 6.34 2.58
N GLN A 357 2.23 6.54 1.71
CA GLN A 357 2.43 7.11 0.39
C GLN A 357 2.82 8.58 0.44
N VAL A 358 3.68 8.98 -0.49
CA VAL A 358 4.06 10.38 -0.72
C VAL A 358 4.08 10.66 -2.21
N ALA A 359 3.37 11.70 -2.63
CA ALA A 359 3.35 12.17 -4.02
C ALA A 359 4.15 13.47 -4.15
N LEU A 360 5.08 13.48 -5.10
CA LEU A 360 5.88 14.64 -5.46
C LEU A 360 5.67 15.02 -6.92
N LYS A 361 5.89 16.31 -7.20
CA LYS A 361 5.84 16.88 -8.55
C LYS A 361 7.20 17.48 -8.89
N ILE A 362 7.72 17.12 -10.05
CA ILE A 362 8.96 17.67 -10.59
C ILE A 362 8.72 19.12 -11.03
N LEU A 363 9.45 20.05 -10.42
CA LEU A 363 9.44 21.48 -10.75
C LEU A 363 10.48 21.82 -11.81
N HIS A 364 11.65 21.17 -11.74
CA HIS A 364 12.70 21.27 -12.75
C HIS A 364 13.22 19.90 -13.11
N ALA A 365 13.28 19.62 -14.41
CA ALA A 365 13.68 18.32 -14.94
C ALA A 365 15.09 17.93 -14.47
N PRO A 366 15.32 16.64 -14.11
CA PRO A 366 16.62 16.17 -13.66
C PRO A 366 17.71 16.40 -14.71
N ARG A 367 18.78 17.10 -14.33
CA ARG A 367 20.01 17.23 -15.13
C ARG A 367 21.17 16.71 -14.32
N LEU A 368 22.16 16.04 -14.95
CA LEU A 368 23.34 15.58 -14.22
C LEU A 368 23.94 16.76 -13.45
N ALA A 369 24.12 16.58 -12.14
CA ALA A 369 24.78 17.58 -11.32
C ALA A 369 26.18 17.82 -11.90
N LYS A 370 26.57 19.08 -12.09
CA LYS A 370 27.95 19.39 -12.47
C LYS A 370 28.85 18.84 -11.36
N SER A 371 29.79 17.96 -11.70
CA SER A 371 30.82 17.50 -10.77
C SER A 371 31.49 18.74 -10.16
N GLN A 372 31.36 18.90 -8.85
CA GLN A 372 31.99 19.99 -8.09
C GLN A 372 33.51 19.87 -8.13
#